data_AF-A0A373LQT8-F1
#
_entry.id   AF-A0A373LQT8-F1
#
_cell.length_a   1.000
_cell.length_b   1.000
_cell.length_c   1.000
_cell.angle_alpha   90.00
_cell.angle_beta   90.00
_cell.angle_gamma   90.00
#
_symmetry.space_group_name_H-M   'P 1'
#
loop_
_entity.id
_entity.type
_entity.pdbx_description
1 polymer ?
#
loop_
_entity_poly.entity_id
_entity_poly.type
_entity_poly.pdbx_seq_one_letter_code
_entity_poly.pdbx_strand_id
1 'polypeptide(L)'
;MKMKKKQYSLVGLFIVTLLFNIAFIFNVNVFADTLSTNYQPVIDNVNKTADSVELQWHVSDDDYYYFNIYRATSKDGDYQLLSQSYFPYYTDYNFSAGVHYFYKIETVYFDENDDLQTSEAIFVEDVFTPLAVPTLKTATAVKSHGITLSWNGTKDSQGYEVYRSTTSNGSYSLIKTVKTTSFDYYMAPYSYTNKKLTVGKTYYYKIRAYVTYDNVKYYSNFSTVKYAQVRTDSAKITTTYSKKPKTNTLYWKKISDGNGYVIYYSTKYNGKYKKLATLKGNNKLHYTHKKVKNGKAYYYKVYSYKTVSGKMLLSVEPGYYEKYCNYYSFENEPYDSRIQRLFGNSKTAWYKTSKIANKNMKTVRIKVWDRTTGGKKYTRHFYVTVNKGLAPSVKKMFKEIYKTKERFPIHDIGCYNWRGNGSASEHCIGTAFDINSNENYMIDNGQILAGSFWKPKKSKYSIPLKCPLVKILNKYGFERGFWGNRKDYMHFSYLGT
;
A
#
# COMPACT_ATOMS: atom_id res chain seq x y z
N MET A 1 -122.15 -61.37 -16.60
CA MET A 1 -122.57 -61.56 -15.19
C MET A 1 -121.75 -62.71 -14.58
N LYS A 2 -121.01 -62.39 -13.51
CA LYS A 2 -120.33 -63.23 -12.48
C LYS A 2 -119.70 -64.60 -12.81
N MET A 3 -118.39 -64.60 -12.50
CA MET A 3 -117.60 -65.58 -11.72
C MET A 3 -117.05 -66.87 -12.34
N LYS A 4 -115.70 -66.85 -12.35
CA LYS A 4 -114.70 -67.86 -11.92
C LYS A 4 -114.65 -69.21 -12.67
N LYS A 5 -113.50 -69.39 -13.34
CA LYS A 5 -113.08 -70.63 -14.00
C LYS A 5 -112.29 -71.55 -13.05
N LYS A 6 -112.93 -72.68 -12.74
CA LYS A 6 -112.53 -74.10 -12.91
C LYS A 6 -111.24 -74.36 -13.73
N GLN A 7 -110.47 -75.44 -13.57
CA GLN A 7 -110.65 -76.70 -12.83
C GLN A 7 -109.31 -77.48 -12.79
N TYR A 8 -109.18 -78.33 -11.78
CA TYR A 8 -108.22 -79.44 -11.60
C TYR A 8 -108.62 -80.66 -12.49
N SER A 9 -107.78 -81.66 -12.81
CA SER A 9 -107.25 -82.73 -11.91
C SER A 9 -106.20 -83.62 -12.65
N LEU A 10 -105.03 -83.94 -12.06
CA LEU A 10 -104.62 -85.19 -11.35
C LEU A 10 -104.32 -86.39 -12.31
N VAL A 11 -103.20 -87.13 -12.28
CA VAL A 11 -102.67 -88.01 -11.21
C VAL A 11 -101.20 -88.45 -11.47
N GLY A 12 -100.39 -88.51 -10.39
CA GLY A 12 -99.32 -89.49 -10.09
C GLY A 12 -97.88 -89.17 -10.55
N LEU A 13 -96.78 -89.47 -9.83
CA LEU A 13 -96.50 -90.04 -8.50
C LEU A 13 -94.95 -89.98 -8.25
N PHE A 14 -94.50 -89.49 -7.08
CA PHE A 14 -93.19 -89.67 -6.36
C PHE A 14 -91.86 -89.17 -7.02
N ILE A 15 -91.12 -88.14 -6.55
CA ILE A 15 -90.43 -87.78 -5.28
C ILE A 15 -89.23 -88.68 -4.90
N VAL A 16 -87.99 -88.15 -4.99
CA VAL A 16 -87.00 -88.00 -3.89
C VAL A 16 -86.05 -86.79 -4.16
N THR A 17 -86.24 -85.76 -3.33
CA THR A 17 -85.42 -84.60 -2.87
C THR A 17 -84.16 -84.11 -3.61
N LEU A 18 -84.20 -82.82 -3.99
CA LEU A 18 -83.12 -81.92 -4.41
C LEU A 18 -82.99 -80.78 -3.38
N LEU A 19 -81.78 -80.46 -2.91
CA LEU A 19 -81.47 -79.23 -2.18
C LEU A 19 -79.97 -78.94 -2.28
N PHE A 20 -79.55 -78.04 -3.16
CA PHE A 20 -79.02 -76.70 -2.81
C PHE A 20 -78.34 -76.02 -4.02
N ASN A 21 -78.95 -74.89 -4.38
CA ASN A 21 -78.41 -73.63 -4.92
C ASN A 21 -77.29 -73.61 -5.98
N ILE A 22 -77.73 -73.11 -7.13
CA ILE A 22 -77.00 -72.63 -8.30
C ILE A 22 -76.27 -71.32 -7.95
N ALA A 23 -74.95 -71.29 -8.13
CA ALA A 23 -74.17 -70.06 -8.27
C ALA A 23 -73.98 -69.77 -9.76
N PHE A 24 -74.52 -68.64 -10.23
CA PHE A 24 -74.31 -68.17 -11.60
C PHE A 24 -72.95 -67.51 -11.72
N ILE A 25 -72.19 -67.97 -12.72
CA ILE A 25 -70.88 -67.48 -13.13
C ILE A 25 -71.06 -66.17 -13.91
N PHE A 26 -70.48 -65.07 -13.42
CA PHE A 26 -69.98 -64.00 -14.27
C PHE A 26 -68.46 -64.11 -14.29
N ASN A 27 -67.92 -64.72 -15.35
CA ASN A 27 -66.49 -64.63 -15.67
C ASN A 27 -66.21 -63.21 -16.17
N VAL A 28 -65.93 -62.29 -15.25
CA VAL A 28 -65.13 -61.12 -15.59
C VAL A 28 -63.68 -61.59 -15.58
N ASN A 29 -63.12 -61.84 -16.76
CA ASN A 29 -61.67 -61.90 -16.88
C ASN A 29 -61.14 -60.50 -16.62
N VAL A 30 -60.78 -60.22 -15.36
CA VAL A 30 -59.88 -59.12 -15.04
C VAL A 30 -58.51 -59.60 -15.53
N PHE A 31 -58.11 -59.16 -16.72
CA PHE A 31 -56.69 -59.12 -17.01
C PHE A 31 -56.12 -58.10 -16.03
N ALA A 32 -55.39 -58.56 -15.02
CA ALA A 32 -54.39 -57.72 -14.41
C ALA A 32 -53.42 -57.40 -15.56
N ASP A 33 -53.58 -56.23 -16.17
CA ASP A 33 -52.49 -55.62 -16.91
C ASP A 33 -51.38 -55.46 -15.88
N THR A 34 -50.46 -56.43 -15.85
CA THR A 34 -49.17 -56.27 -15.20
C THR A 34 -48.39 -55.31 -16.07
N LEU A 35 -48.78 -54.03 -16.03
CA LEU A 35 -47.89 -52.94 -16.41
C LEU A 35 -46.63 -53.19 -15.57
N SER A 36 -45.48 -53.35 -16.24
CA SER A 36 -44.24 -53.49 -15.51
C SER A 36 -44.01 -52.16 -14.78
N THR A 37 -44.29 -52.11 -13.49
CA THR A 37 -44.11 -50.93 -12.67
C THR A 37 -42.61 -50.69 -12.51
N ASN A 38 -42.04 -49.90 -13.42
CA ASN A 38 -40.62 -49.59 -13.41
C ASN A 38 -40.37 -48.29 -12.64
N TYR A 39 -40.19 -48.45 -11.33
CA TYR A 39 -39.80 -47.38 -10.43
C TYR A 39 -38.30 -47.07 -10.46
N GLN A 40 -37.50 -47.68 -11.34
CA GLN A 40 -36.08 -47.37 -11.46
C GLN A 40 -35.90 -45.96 -12.03
N PRO A 41 -35.20 -45.05 -11.32
CA PRO A 41 -34.92 -43.72 -11.84
C PRO A 41 -33.92 -43.79 -13.01
N VAL A 42 -34.09 -42.92 -14.00
CA VAL A 42 -33.19 -42.76 -15.15
C VAL A 42 -32.68 -41.33 -15.20
N ILE A 43 -31.36 -41.14 -15.20
CA ILE A 43 -30.76 -39.80 -15.20
C ILE A 43 -31.01 -39.09 -16.53
N ASP A 44 -31.57 -37.89 -16.47
CA ASP A 44 -31.75 -37.01 -17.63
C ASP A 44 -30.57 -36.09 -17.80
N ASN A 45 -30.14 -35.46 -16.71
CA ASN A 45 -29.14 -34.42 -16.76
C ASN A 45 -28.38 -34.25 -15.44
N VAL A 46 -27.14 -33.79 -15.56
CA VAL A 46 -26.25 -33.43 -14.45
C VAL A 46 -25.69 -32.04 -14.74
N ASN A 47 -26.33 -31.01 -14.20
CA ASN A 47 -25.90 -29.62 -14.35
C ASN A 47 -24.93 -29.25 -13.23
N LYS A 48 -23.76 -28.74 -13.60
CA LYS A 48 -22.72 -28.34 -12.64
C LYS A 48 -22.46 -26.84 -12.73
N THR A 49 -22.52 -26.17 -11.61
CA THR A 49 -22.10 -24.77 -11.47
C THR A 49 -20.95 -24.68 -10.46
N ALA A 50 -20.45 -23.47 -10.23
CA ALA A 50 -19.47 -23.22 -9.18
C ALA A 50 -20.08 -23.33 -7.77
N ASP A 51 -21.41 -23.36 -7.65
CA ASP A 51 -22.16 -23.27 -6.40
C ASP A 51 -23.06 -24.47 -6.14
N SER A 52 -23.29 -25.31 -7.16
CA SER A 52 -24.20 -26.44 -7.05
C SER A 52 -23.92 -27.55 -8.05
N VAL A 53 -24.35 -28.76 -7.70
CA VAL A 53 -24.57 -29.87 -8.63
C VAL A 53 -26.07 -30.17 -8.63
N GLU A 54 -26.73 -30.03 -9.77
CA GLU A 54 -28.13 -30.40 -9.95
C GLU A 54 -28.21 -31.71 -10.74
N LEU A 55 -28.91 -32.67 -10.15
CA LEU A 55 -29.27 -33.96 -10.74
C LEU A 55 -30.74 -33.90 -11.14
N GLN A 56 -31.06 -34.28 -12.36
CA GLN A 56 -32.43 -34.38 -12.88
C GLN A 56 -32.61 -35.78 -13.47
N TRP A 57 -33.73 -36.43 -13.13
CA TRP A 57 -34.06 -37.76 -13.59
C TRP A 57 -35.55 -37.84 -13.90
N HIS A 58 -35.97 -38.99 -14.42
CA HIS A 58 -37.38 -39.36 -14.51
C HIS A 58 -37.58 -40.80 -14.05
N VAL A 59 -38.83 -41.18 -13.81
CA VAL A 59 -39.28 -42.55 -13.54
C VAL A 59 -40.38 -42.87 -14.54
N SER A 60 -40.49 -44.13 -14.95
CA SER A 60 -41.54 -44.53 -15.91
C SER A 60 -42.93 -44.57 -15.28
N ASP A 61 -42.99 -44.83 -13.97
CA ASP A 61 -44.20 -44.85 -13.16
C ASP A 61 -44.19 -43.62 -12.22
N ASP A 62 -45.28 -42.84 -12.26
CA ASP A 62 -45.41 -41.59 -11.52
C ASP A 62 -46.08 -41.75 -10.14
N ASP A 63 -46.49 -42.97 -9.76
CA ASP A 63 -47.03 -43.31 -8.45
C ASP A 63 -45.92 -43.63 -7.42
N TYR A 64 -44.92 -42.75 -7.35
CA TYR A 64 -43.84 -42.83 -6.36
C TYR A 64 -44.11 -41.93 -5.15
N TYR A 65 -43.51 -42.26 -4.01
CA TYR A 65 -43.64 -41.46 -2.80
C TYR A 65 -42.55 -40.37 -2.69
N TYR A 66 -41.27 -40.75 -2.79
CA TYR A 66 -40.13 -39.82 -2.84
C TYR A 66 -38.87 -40.54 -3.35
N PHE A 67 -37.75 -39.83 -3.45
CA PHE A 67 -36.45 -40.36 -3.84
C PHE A 67 -35.45 -40.25 -2.69
N ASN A 68 -34.69 -41.32 -2.42
CA ASN A 68 -33.50 -41.24 -1.58
C ASN A 68 -32.29 -40.87 -2.43
N ILE A 69 -31.55 -39.82 -2.03
CA ILE A 69 -30.33 -39.38 -2.70
C ILE A 69 -29.15 -39.63 -1.78
N TYR A 70 -28.21 -40.43 -2.23
CA TYR A 70 -26.97 -40.73 -1.51
C TYR A 70 -25.76 -40.17 -2.25
N ARG A 71 -24.65 -39.96 -1.52
CA ARG A 71 -23.38 -39.49 -2.06
C ARG A 71 -22.20 -40.24 -1.44
N ALA A 72 -21.20 -40.56 -2.28
CA ALA A 72 -19.90 -41.10 -1.89
C ALA A 72 -18.76 -40.31 -2.57
N THR A 73 -17.52 -40.53 -2.13
CA THR A 73 -16.30 -39.98 -2.75
C THR A 73 -15.49 -41.01 -3.55
N SER A 74 -16.02 -42.23 -3.68
CA SER A 74 -15.50 -43.28 -4.56
C SER A 74 -16.67 -44.07 -5.15
N LYS A 75 -16.45 -44.63 -6.35
CA LYS A 75 -17.46 -45.42 -7.09
C LYS A 75 -18.07 -46.54 -6.24
N ASP A 76 -17.21 -47.30 -5.57
CA ASP A 76 -17.58 -48.44 -4.72
C ASP A 76 -17.52 -48.09 -3.22
N GLY A 77 -17.64 -46.80 -2.87
CA GLY A 77 -17.52 -46.33 -1.49
C GLY A 77 -18.79 -46.48 -0.68
N ASP A 78 -18.71 -46.11 0.60
CA ASP A 78 -19.86 -46.08 1.50
C ASP A 78 -20.76 -44.88 1.17
N TYR A 79 -21.84 -45.11 0.41
CA TYR A 79 -22.83 -44.10 0.07
C TYR A 79 -23.63 -43.65 1.30
N GLN A 80 -23.49 -42.38 1.65
CA GLN A 80 -24.22 -41.76 2.76
C GLN A 80 -25.49 -41.09 2.24
N LEU A 81 -26.61 -41.28 2.94
CA LEU A 81 -27.87 -40.60 2.60
C LEU A 81 -27.67 -39.09 2.76
N LEU A 82 -27.83 -38.35 1.67
CA LEU A 82 -27.64 -36.92 1.60
C LEU A 82 -28.97 -36.18 1.78
N SER A 83 -30.04 -36.66 1.14
CA SER A 83 -31.36 -36.02 1.20
C SER A 83 -32.47 -36.95 0.70
N GLN A 84 -33.72 -36.50 0.91
CA GLN A 84 -34.91 -37.08 0.29
C GLN A 84 -35.58 -36.01 -0.57
N SER A 85 -35.91 -36.33 -1.82
CA SER A 85 -36.58 -35.40 -2.74
C SER A 85 -37.97 -35.92 -3.10
N TYR A 86 -38.98 -35.05 -3.03
CA TYR A 86 -40.34 -35.36 -3.49
C TYR A 86 -40.54 -35.02 -4.98
N PHE A 87 -39.48 -34.55 -5.63
CA PHE A 87 -39.47 -34.19 -7.05
C PHE A 87 -38.34 -34.95 -7.75
N PRO A 88 -38.42 -35.15 -9.08
CA PRO A 88 -37.44 -35.94 -9.81
C PRO A 88 -36.19 -35.11 -10.15
N TYR A 89 -35.76 -34.28 -9.19
CA TYR A 89 -34.53 -33.51 -9.23
C TYR A 89 -33.99 -33.29 -7.81
N TYR A 90 -32.69 -33.02 -7.72
CA TYR A 90 -32.02 -32.65 -6.47
C TYR A 90 -30.85 -31.73 -6.76
N THR A 91 -30.68 -30.68 -5.94
CA THR A 91 -29.52 -29.78 -6.03
C THR A 91 -28.66 -29.89 -4.78
N ASP A 92 -27.43 -30.38 -4.96
CA ASP A 92 -26.38 -30.42 -3.93
C ASP A 92 -25.66 -29.07 -3.85
N TYR A 93 -25.92 -28.33 -2.78
CA TYR A 93 -25.20 -27.09 -2.44
C TYR A 93 -24.03 -27.32 -1.46
N ASN A 94 -23.87 -28.53 -0.93
CA ASN A 94 -22.95 -28.86 0.17
C ASN A 94 -21.82 -29.77 -0.31
N PHE A 95 -21.16 -29.39 -1.40
CA PHE A 95 -20.02 -30.11 -1.97
C PHE A 95 -18.72 -29.28 -1.84
N SER A 96 -17.57 -29.96 -1.85
CA SER A 96 -16.26 -29.32 -1.90
C SER A 96 -15.70 -29.36 -3.32
N ALA A 97 -15.46 -28.20 -3.94
CA ALA A 97 -14.82 -28.14 -5.25
C ALA A 97 -13.42 -28.80 -5.22
N GLY A 98 -13.11 -29.56 -6.26
CA GLY A 98 -11.88 -30.36 -6.37
C GLY A 98 -12.00 -31.79 -5.84
N VAL A 99 -13.13 -32.16 -5.21
CA VAL A 99 -13.43 -33.54 -4.80
C VAL A 99 -14.28 -34.21 -5.88
N HIS A 100 -14.03 -35.50 -6.12
CA HIS A 100 -14.85 -36.33 -7.00
C HIS A 100 -16.01 -36.92 -6.19
N TYR A 101 -17.23 -36.77 -6.68
CA TYR A 101 -18.44 -37.28 -6.04
C TYR A 101 -19.16 -38.29 -6.92
N PHE A 102 -19.78 -39.27 -6.27
CA PHE A 102 -20.61 -40.29 -6.89
C PHE A 102 -21.97 -40.25 -6.21
N TYR A 103 -23.05 -40.28 -6.97
CA TYR A 103 -24.41 -40.24 -6.41
C TYR A 103 -25.15 -41.53 -6.71
N LYS A 104 -26.01 -41.94 -5.77
CA LYS A 104 -26.92 -43.07 -5.90
C LYS A 104 -28.33 -42.56 -5.62
N ILE A 105 -29.28 -42.87 -6.50
CA ILE A 105 -30.69 -42.45 -6.35
C ILE A 105 -31.57 -43.69 -6.40
N GLU A 106 -32.46 -43.81 -5.41
CA GLU A 106 -33.44 -44.89 -5.28
C GLU A 106 -34.83 -44.26 -5.17
N THR A 107 -35.81 -44.83 -5.87
CA THR A 107 -37.21 -44.42 -5.75
C THR A 107 -37.84 -45.18 -4.59
N VAL A 108 -38.59 -44.48 -3.76
CA VAL A 108 -39.40 -45.04 -2.69
C VAL A 108 -40.86 -44.98 -3.10
N TYR A 109 -41.55 -46.11 -3.00
CA TYR A 109 -42.95 -46.27 -3.43
C TYR A 109 -43.68 -47.26 -2.51
N PHE A 110 -45.00 -47.32 -2.62
CA PHE A 110 -45.81 -48.35 -1.95
C PHE A 110 -46.11 -49.49 -2.92
N ASP A 111 -45.92 -50.73 -2.48
CA ASP A 111 -46.37 -51.87 -3.26
C ASP A 111 -47.89 -52.11 -3.12
N GLU A 112 -48.38 -53.15 -3.79
CA GLU A 112 -49.80 -53.53 -3.78
C GLU A 112 -50.38 -53.87 -2.39
N ASN A 113 -49.54 -54.05 -1.37
CA ASN A 113 -49.93 -54.36 0.01
C ASN A 113 -49.80 -53.15 0.95
N ASP A 114 -49.61 -51.94 0.41
CA ASP A 114 -49.33 -50.71 1.16
C ASP A 114 -48.00 -50.75 1.96
N ASP A 115 -47.05 -51.61 1.58
CA ASP A 115 -45.73 -51.68 2.19
C ASP A 115 -44.72 -50.81 1.42
N LEU A 116 -43.81 -50.16 2.16
CA LEU A 116 -42.81 -49.25 1.58
C LEU A 116 -41.66 -50.04 0.95
N GLN A 117 -41.42 -49.84 -0.34
CA GLN A 117 -40.34 -50.48 -1.10
C GLN A 117 -39.35 -49.46 -1.66
N THR A 118 -38.15 -49.94 -2.00
CA THR A 118 -37.12 -49.17 -2.71
C THR A 118 -36.79 -49.84 -4.03
N SER A 119 -36.75 -49.07 -5.12
CA SER A 119 -36.36 -49.59 -6.43
C SER A 119 -34.86 -49.88 -6.54
N GLU A 120 -34.47 -50.57 -7.62
CA GLU A 120 -33.07 -50.63 -8.04
C GLU A 120 -32.52 -49.21 -8.24
N ALA A 121 -31.29 -48.98 -7.80
CA ALA A 121 -30.68 -47.66 -7.84
C ALA A 121 -30.19 -47.27 -9.24
N ILE A 122 -30.13 -45.95 -9.49
CA ILE A 122 -29.28 -45.36 -10.53
C ILE A 122 -28.02 -44.76 -9.92
N PHE A 123 -26.89 -44.92 -10.60
CA PHE A 123 -25.62 -44.33 -10.22
C PHE A 123 -25.23 -43.20 -11.17
N VAL A 124 -24.87 -42.05 -10.59
CA VAL A 124 -24.25 -40.94 -11.31
C VAL A 124 -22.77 -40.93 -10.97
N GLU A 125 -21.95 -41.34 -11.94
CA GLU A 125 -20.52 -41.51 -11.74
C GLU A 125 -19.72 -40.21 -11.97
N ASP A 126 -18.64 -40.05 -11.20
CA ASP A 126 -17.58 -39.06 -11.39
C ASP A 126 -18.05 -37.60 -11.60
N VAL A 127 -18.91 -37.12 -10.70
CA VAL A 127 -19.30 -35.73 -10.65
C VAL A 127 -18.17 -34.90 -10.04
N PHE A 128 -17.45 -34.21 -10.92
CA PHE A 128 -16.31 -33.37 -10.54
C PHE A 128 -16.51 -31.90 -10.96
N THR A 129 -16.29 -31.00 -9.99
CA THR A 129 -16.19 -29.55 -10.20
C THR A 129 -14.78 -29.11 -9.81
N PRO A 130 -13.95 -28.57 -10.73
CA PRO A 130 -12.56 -28.25 -10.45
C PRO A 130 -12.41 -27.09 -9.46
N LEU A 131 -11.41 -27.17 -8.57
CA LEU A 131 -11.05 -26.06 -7.71
C LEU A 131 -10.51 -24.88 -8.55
N ALA A 132 -10.97 -23.67 -8.22
CA ALA A 132 -10.60 -22.46 -8.96
C ALA A 132 -9.08 -22.22 -8.99
N VAL A 133 -8.55 -21.93 -10.18
CA VAL A 133 -7.12 -21.68 -10.37
C VAL A 133 -6.75 -20.29 -9.84
N PRO A 134 -5.79 -20.18 -8.91
CA PRO A 134 -5.37 -18.88 -8.40
C PRO A 134 -4.62 -18.07 -9.45
N THR A 135 -4.86 -16.75 -9.47
CA THR A 135 -4.12 -15.81 -10.31
C THR A 135 -2.95 -15.20 -9.54
N LEU A 136 -1.73 -15.61 -9.86
CA LEU A 136 -0.51 -14.99 -9.33
C LEU A 136 -0.31 -13.60 -9.95
N LYS A 137 -0.69 -12.55 -9.23
CA LYS A 137 -0.68 -11.16 -9.71
C LYS A 137 0.73 -10.64 -9.95
N THR A 138 1.60 -10.74 -8.94
CA THR A 138 2.96 -10.19 -9.03
C THR A 138 4.01 -11.10 -8.41
N ALA A 139 5.24 -10.96 -8.91
CA ALA A 139 6.47 -11.35 -8.24
C ALA A 139 7.42 -10.16 -8.29
N THR A 140 7.79 -9.62 -7.12
CA THR A 140 8.57 -8.37 -7.05
C THR A 140 9.75 -8.53 -6.12
N ALA A 141 10.94 -8.12 -6.57
CA ALA A 141 12.13 -8.10 -5.73
C ALA A 141 11.99 -7.06 -4.61
N VAL A 142 12.29 -7.47 -3.38
CA VAL A 142 12.21 -6.66 -2.17
C VAL A 142 13.56 -6.65 -1.43
N LYS A 143 13.65 -5.81 -0.40
CA LYS A 143 14.85 -5.68 0.43
C LYS A 143 15.27 -7.01 1.07
N SER A 144 16.53 -7.08 1.49
CA SER A 144 17.12 -8.25 2.15
C SER A 144 17.02 -9.52 1.31
N HIS A 145 17.28 -9.35 0.00
CA HIS A 145 17.39 -10.45 -0.96
C HIS A 145 16.12 -11.30 -1.05
N GLY A 146 14.97 -10.64 -1.09
CA GLY A 146 13.66 -11.29 -1.15
C GLY A 146 12.93 -11.10 -2.47
N ILE A 147 11.95 -11.97 -2.72
CA ILE A 147 10.91 -11.79 -3.72
C ILE A 147 9.55 -11.95 -3.02
N THR A 148 8.70 -10.93 -3.13
CA THR A 148 7.33 -10.98 -2.64
C THR A 148 6.39 -11.34 -3.78
N LEU A 149 5.59 -12.37 -3.54
CA LEU A 149 4.49 -12.82 -4.39
C LEU A 149 3.18 -12.26 -3.85
N SER A 150 2.27 -11.86 -4.74
CA SER A 150 0.90 -11.48 -4.36
C SER A 150 -0.13 -12.11 -5.28
N TRP A 151 -1.25 -12.52 -4.69
CA TRP A 151 -2.41 -13.08 -5.39
C TRP A 151 -3.69 -12.75 -4.63
N ASN A 152 -4.83 -12.99 -5.26
CA ASN A 152 -6.12 -12.93 -4.59
C ASN A 152 -6.55 -14.32 -4.14
N GLY A 153 -7.38 -14.34 -3.10
CA GLY A 153 -8.20 -15.48 -2.72
C GLY A 153 -8.91 -16.10 -3.92
N THR A 154 -9.25 -17.37 -3.78
CA THR A 154 -10.05 -18.17 -4.70
C THR A 154 -11.14 -18.82 -3.87
N LYS A 155 -12.33 -18.91 -4.45
CA LYS A 155 -13.48 -19.56 -3.81
C LYS A 155 -13.12 -20.99 -3.40
N ASP A 156 -13.67 -21.44 -2.27
CA ASP A 156 -13.59 -22.81 -1.73
C ASP A 156 -12.17 -23.30 -1.37
N SER A 157 -11.16 -22.42 -1.44
CA SER A 157 -9.78 -22.78 -1.13
C SER A 157 -9.45 -22.62 0.35
N GLN A 158 -8.94 -23.69 0.96
CA GLN A 158 -8.42 -23.68 2.33
C GLN A 158 -6.98 -23.17 2.41
N GLY A 159 -6.33 -23.02 1.27
CA GLY A 159 -5.04 -22.36 1.17
C GLY A 159 -4.37 -22.54 -0.18
N TYR A 160 -3.08 -22.21 -0.20
CA TYR A 160 -2.24 -22.20 -1.39
C TYR A 160 -0.92 -22.88 -1.15
N GLU A 161 -0.44 -23.58 -2.16
CA GLU A 161 0.92 -24.05 -2.25
C GLU A 161 1.74 -23.21 -3.21
N VAL A 162 2.87 -22.71 -2.73
CA VAL A 162 3.79 -21.86 -3.47
C VAL A 162 4.97 -22.68 -3.93
N TYR A 163 5.16 -22.72 -5.24
CA TYR A 163 6.23 -23.46 -5.89
C TYR A 163 7.25 -22.52 -6.51
N ARG A 164 8.52 -22.95 -6.54
CA ARG A 164 9.62 -22.17 -7.11
C ARG A 164 10.52 -23.02 -7.99
N SER A 165 11.00 -22.44 -9.09
CA SER A 165 12.09 -22.95 -9.91
C SER A 165 13.14 -21.87 -10.18
N THR A 166 14.34 -22.28 -10.62
CA THR A 166 15.40 -21.39 -11.10
C THR A 166 15.44 -21.27 -12.63
N THR A 167 14.50 -21.92 -13.32
CA THR A 167 14.32 -21.85 -14.78
C THR A 167 12.83 -21.73 -15.07
N SER A 168 12.45 -21.21 -16.25
CA SER A 168 11.04 -21.02 -16.59
C SER A 168 10.27 -22.34 -16.70
N ASN A 169 10.90 -23.35 -17.31
CA ASN A 169 10.28 -24.63 -17.68
C ASN A 169 10.86 -25.84 -16.94
N GLY A 170 11.77 -25.64 -15.97
CA GLY A 170 12.36 -26.75 -15.23
C GLY A 170 11.49 -27.21 -14.05
N SER A 171 12.04 -28.10 -13.25
CA SER A 171 11.36 -28.64 -12.07
C SER A 171 11.07 -27.56 -11.04
N TYR A 172 9.86 -27.59 -10.49
CA TYR A 172 9.41 -26.69 -9.43
C TYR A 172 9.34 -27.45 -8.12
N SER A 173 9.80 -26.84 -7.02
CA SER A 173 9.69 -27.40 -5.68
C SER A 173 8.75 -26.56 -4.82
N LEU A 174 7.98 -27.22 -3.96
CA LEU A 174 7.17 -26.57 -2.93
C LEU A 174 8.10 -25.83 -1.95
N ILE A 175 7.83 -24.55 -1.70
CA ILE A 175 8.61 -23.74 -0.75
C ILE A 175 7.77 -23.16 0.38
N LYS A 176 6.44 -23.14 0.24
CA LYS A 176 5.53 -22.67 1.28
C LYS A 176 4.10 -23.17 1.05
N THR A 177 3.43 -23.54 2.13
CA THR A 177 1.96 -23.63 2.20
C THR A 177 1.44 -22.42 2.97
N VAL A 178 0.44 -21.73 2.42
CA VAL A 178 -0.20 -20.54 2.99
C VAL A 178 -1.65 -20.91 3.25
N LYS A 179 -2.10 -20.88 4.50
CA LYS A 179 -3.48 -21.17 4.87
C LYS A 179 -4.36 -19.92 4.65
N THR A 180 -5.59 -20.14 4.18
CA THR A 180 -6.65 -19.14 4.16
C THR A 180 -7.05 -18.81 5.60
N THR A 181 -7.25 -17.54 5.95
CA THR A 181 -7.63 -17.12 7.31
C THR A 181 -9.11 -16.78 7.47
N SER A 182 -9.85 -16.66 6.37
CA SER A 182 -11.31 -16.48 6.32
C SER A 182 -11.82 -17.14 5.04
N PHE A 183 -12.71 -18.12 5.18
CA PHE A 183 -13.25 -18.91 4.07
C PHE A 183 -14.23 -18.08 3.21
N ASP A 184 -14.83 -17.03 3.80
CA ASP A 184 -15.96 -16.30 3.22
C ASP A 184 -15.56 -15.17 2.25
N TYR A 185 -14.27 -14.85 2.13
CA TYR A 185 -13.81 -13.76 1.27
C TYR A 185 -12.90 -14.26 0.15
N TYR A 186 -13.53 -14.77 -0.90
CA TYR A 186 -12.91 -15.32 -2.13
C TYR A 186 -12.11 -14.28 -2.96
N MET A 187 -11.82 -13.09 -2.42
CA MET A 187 -11.01 -12.03 -3.05
C MET A 187 -9.95 -11.44 -2.10
N ALA A 188 -9.71 -12.06 -0.94
CA ALA A 188 -8.76 -11.54 0.05
C ALA A 188 -7.34 -11.42 -0.55
N PRO A 189 -6.60 -10.33 -0.29
CA PRO A 189 -5.23 -10.21 -0.76
C PRO A 189 -4.31 -11.13 0.05
N TYR A 190 -3.64 -12.05 -0.62
CA TYR A 190 -2.61 -12.91 -0.03
C TYR A 190 -1.22 -12.50 -0.52
N SER A 191 -0.23 -12.71 0.34
CA SER A 191 1.17 -12.49 -0.03
C SER A 191 2.11 -13.46 0.66
N TYR A 192 3.24 -13.73 0.00
CA TYR A 192 4.33 -14.49 0.58
C TYR A 192 5.66 -13.91 0.11
N THR A 193 6.59 -13.73 1.05
CA THR A 193 7.95 -13.26 0.74
C THR A 193 8.94 -14.40 0.86
N ASN A 194 9.46 -14.86 -0.28
CA ASN A 194 10.61 -15.75 -0.34
C ASN A 194 11.88 -14.96 -0.03
N LYS A 195 12.54 -15.25 1.10
CA LYS A 195 13.76 -14.56 1.57
C LYS A 195 15.04 -15.34 1.25
N LYS A 196 16.20 -14.74 1.57
CA LYS A 196 17.54 -15.35 1.50
C LYS A 196 17.91 -15.88 0.11
N LEU A 197 17.54 -15.13 -0.93
CA LEU A 197 17.81 -15.50 -2.33
C LEU A 197 19.13 -14.93 -2.83
N THR A 198 19.64 -15.44 -3.95
CA THR A 198 20.92 -14.98 -4.53
C THR A 198 20.71 -13.76 -5.43
N VAL A 199 21.38 -12.64 -5.14
CA VAL A 199 21.31 -11.42 -5.96
C VAL A 199 21.78 -11.65 -7.39
N GLY A 200 20.97 -11.20 -8.34
CA GLY A 200 21.19 -11.34 -9.78
C GLY A 200 20.57 -12.60 -10.37
N LYS A 201 20.14 -13.55 -9.53
CA LYS A 201 19.46 -14.75 -9.99
C LYS A 201 17.96 -14.48 -10.18
N THR A 202 17.40 -15.03 -11.25
CA THR A 202 15.96 -15.02 -11.51
C THR A 202 15.33 -16.27 -10.92
N TYR A 203 14.21 -16.09 -10.23
CA TYR A 203 13.38 -17.18 -9.70
C TYR A 203 11.99 -17.10 -10.29
N TYR A 204 11.44 -18.27 -10.60
CA TYR A 204 10.14 -18.46 -11.23
C TYR A 204 9.21 -19.08 -10.21
N TYR A 205 7.96 -18.63 -10.19
CA TYR A 205 6.97 -19.00 -9.20
C TYR A 205 5.65 -19.32 -9.87
N LYS A 206 4.99 -20.35 -9.35
CA LYS A 206 3.60 -20.67 -9.63
C LYS A 206 2.94 -21.10 -8.32
N ILE A 207 1.63 -20.92 -8.25
CA ILE A 207 0.84 -21.28 -7.07
C ILE A 207 -0.32 -22.18 -7.48
N ARG A 208 -0.81 -23.01 -6.57
CA ARG A 208 -2.06 -23.75 -6.74
C ARG A 208 -2.88 -23.67 -5.45
N ALA A 209 -4.19 -23.63 -5.59
CA ALA A 209 -5.09 -23.71 -4.44
C ALA A 209 -5.19 -25.16 -3.97
N TYR A 210 -5.53 -25.35 -2.70
CA TYR A 210 -5.89 -26.66 -2.18
C TYR A 210 -7.13 -26.57 -1.28
N VAL A 211 -7.86 -27.67 -1.24
CA VAL A 211 -8.87 -28.00 -0.23
C VAL A 211 -8.52 -29.34 0.39
N THR A 212 -8.89 -29.55 1.64
CA THR A 212 -8.72 -30.82 2.35
C THR A 212 -10.12 -31.35 2.65
N TYR A 213 -10.41 -32.54 2.15
CA TYR A 213 -11.64 -33.28 2.41
C TYR A 213 -11.25 -34.68 2.87
N ASP A 214 -11.81 -35.12 4.00
CA ASP A 214 -11.48 -36.40 4.64
C ASP A 214 -9.96 -36.68 4.74
N ASN A 215 -9.21 -35.71 5.26
CA ASN A 215 -7.75 -35.74 5.39
C ASN A 215 -6.94 -35.86 4.07
N VAL A 216 -7.60 -35.88 2.91
CA VAL A 216 -6.98 -35.89 1.59
C VAL A 216 -6.97 -34.47 1.02
N LYS A 217 -5.83 -34.05 0.44
CA LYS A 217 -5.73 -32.75 -0.23
C LYS A 217 -6.02 -32.87 -1.72
N TYR A 218 -6.94 -32.04 -2.17
CA TYR A 218 -7.28 -31.84 -3.57
C TYR A 218 -6.75 -30.48 -4.03
N TYR A 219 -6.35 -30.40 -5.29
CA TYR A 219 -5.61 -29.24 -5.80
C TYR A 219 -6.24 -28.70 -7.06
N SER A 220 -6.18 -27.37 -7.21
CA SER A 220 -6.42 -26.74 -8.51
C SER A 220 -5.28 -27.02 -9.47
N ASN A 221 -5.49 -26.71 -10.75
CA ASN A 221 -4.38 -26.48 -11.68
C ASN A 221 -3.45 -25.36 -11.17
N PHE A 222 -2.23 -25.33 -11.67
CA PHE A 222 -1.27 -24.28 -11.35
C PHE A 222 -1.63 -22.95 -12.03
N SER A 223 -1.33 -21.84 -11.36
CA SER A 223 -1.32 -20.51 -11.94
C SER A 223 -0.32 -20.40 -13.09
N THR A 224 -0.49 -19.40 -13.96
CA THR A 224 0.58 -18.96 -14.86
C THR A 224 1.84 -18.59 -14.06
N VAL A 225 3.01 -18.81 -14.64
CA VAL A 225 4.30 -18.51 -14.00
C VAL A 225 4.55 -17.00 -13.95
N LYS A 226 5.00 -16.51 -12.79
CA LYS A 226 5.62 -15.18 -12.65
C LYS A 226 7.07 -15.33 -12.21
N TYR A 227 7.89 -14.32 -12.48
CA TYR A 227 9.29 -14.35 -12.09
C TYR A 227 9.77 -12.98 -11.66
N ALA A 228 10.84 -12.98 -10.87
CA ALA A 228 11.58 -11.77 -10.55
C ALA A 228 13.07 -12.09 -10.41
N GLN A 229 13.88 -11.11 -10.77
CA GLN A 229 15.33 -11.16 -10.53
C GLN A 229 15.64 -10.49 -9.20
N VAL A 230 16.36 -11.20 -8.33
CA VAL A 230 16.71 -10.70 -7.00
C VAL A 230 17.65 -9.51 -7.13
N ARG A 231 17.37 -8.43 -6.39
CA ARG A 231 18.13 -7.18 -6.41
C ARG A 231 18.90 -6.98 -5.09
N THR A 232 19.92 -6.14 -5.14
CA THR A 232 20.59 -5.63 -3.93
C THR A 232 19.67 -4.69 -3.17
N ASP A 233 20.03 -4.39 -1.92
CA ASP A 233 19.41 -3.31 -1.17
C ASP A 233 19.79 -1.94 -1.73
N SER A 234 18.85 -1.00 -1.64
CA SER A 234 19.10 0.39 -1.98
C SER A 234 19.97 1.07 -0.94
N ALA A 235 20.79 2.05 -1.35
CA ALA A 235 21.60 2.80 -0.40
C ALA A 235 20.72 3.76 0.43
N LYS A 236 20.88 3.72 1.76
CA LYS A 236 20.23 4.68 2.67
C LYS A 236 21.14 5.89 2.87
N ILE A 237 20.70 7.07 2.45
CA ILE A 237 21.38 8.33 2.76
C ILE A 237 21.36 8.54 4.28
N THR A 238 22.53 8.77 4.86
CA THR A 238 22.72 8.95 6.31
C THR A 238 22.93 10.40 6.70
N THR A 239 23.64 11.15 5.87
CA THR A 239 24.03 12.53 6.18
C THR A 239 24.11 13.34 4.89
N THR A 240 23.71 14.60 4.98
CA THR A 240 23.84 15.54 3.88
C THR A 240 24.31 16.90 4.38
N TYR A 241 25.03 17.63 3.54
CA TYR A 241 25.44 19.00 3.87
C TYR A 241 25.73 19.82 2.62
N SER A 242 25.71 21.14 2.77
CA SER A 242 26.11 22.10 1.74
C SER A 242 27.35 22.85 2.23
N LYS A 243 28.55 22.24 2.12
CA LYS A 243 29.81 22.82 2.64
C LYS A 243 30.39 23.93 1.75
N LYS A 244 29.96 24.03 0.50
CA LYS A 244 30.40 25.05 -0.46
C LYS A 244 29.17 25.68 -1.16
N PRO A 245 29.28 26.92 -1.65
CA PRO A 245 28.22 27.53 -2.45
C PRO A 245 27.81 26.63 -3.62
N LYS A 246 26.51 26.55 -3.90
CA LYS A 246 25.95 25.78 -5.03
C LYS A 246 26.31 24.28 -5.01
N THR A 247 26.43 23.69 -3.82
CA THR A 247 26.69 22.25 -3.67
C THR A 247 25.80 21.59 -2.62
N ASN A 248 25.40 20.35 -2.89
CA ASN A 248 24.87 19.41 -1.90
C ASN A 248 25.72 18.14 -1.94
N THR A 249 26.26 17.73 -0.81
CA THR A 249 26.95 16.43 -0.67
C THR A 249 26.06 15.47 0.08
N LEU A 250 25.97 14.25 -0.43
CA LEU A 250 25.21 13.13 0.12
C LEU A 250 26.17 12.05 0.61
N TYR A 251 25.87 11.43 1.73
CA TYR A 251 26.57 10.27 2.29
C TYR A 251 25.59 9.12 2.50
N TRP A 252 26.03 7.89 2.30
CA TRP A 252 25.21 6.70 2.50
C TRP A 252 26.02 5.52 3.05
N LYS A 253 25.33 4.53 3.61
CA LYS A 253 25.95 3.28 4.08
C LYS A 253 26.42 2.40 2.92
N LYS A 254 27.50 1.65 3.14
CA LYS A 254 28.00 0.66 2.19
C LYS A 254 26.98 -0.46 1.96
N ILE A 255 26.76 -0.82 0.70
CA ILE A 255 26.04 -2.02 0.29
C ILE A 255 27.08 -3.02 -0.24
N SER A 256 27.37 -4.06 0.55
CA SER A 256 28.54 -4.94 0.35
C SER A 256 28.48 -5.77 -0.93
N ASP A 257 27.28 -6.23 -1.30
CA ASP A 257 26.99 -7.07 -2.45
C ASP A 257 26.73 -6.30 -3.76
N GLY A 258 26.80 -4.97 -3.71
CA GLY A 258 26.79 -4.09 -4.89
C GLY A 258 28.17 -3.89 -5.49
N ASN A 259 28.23 -3.54 -6.77
CA ASN A 259 29.46 -3.11 -7.47
C ASN A 259 29.64 -1.59 -7.50
N GLY A 260 28.64 -0.81 -7.12
CA GLY A 260 28.70 0.65 -7.12
C GLY A 260 27.33 1.28 -6.88
N TYR A 261 27.22 2.58 -7.20
CA TYR A 261 26.00 3.36 -6.96
C TYR A 261 25.58 4.18 -8.18
N VAL A 262 24.27 4.38 -8.34
CA VAL A 262 23.71 5.32 -9.31
C VAL A 262 22.87 6.36 -8.56
N ILE A 263 23.23 7.63 -8.74
CA ILE A 263 22.62 8.75 -8.05
C ILE A 263 21.67 9.44 -9.01
N TYR A 264 20.45 9.66 -8.55
CA TYR A 264 19.42 10.41 -9.24
C TYR A 264 18.96 11.60 -8.41
N TYR A 265 18.44 12.63 -9.08
CA TYR A 265 17.78 13.75 -8.42
C TYR A 265 16.55 14.24 -9.16
N SER A 266 15.67 14.92 -8.43
CA SER A 266 14.56 15.72 -8.95
C SER A 266 14.48 17.06 -8.22
N THR A 267 13.83 18.04 -8.82
CA THR A 267 13.46 19.30 -8.13
C THR A 267 12.01 19.33 -7.67
N LYS A 268 11.32 18.20 -7.76
CA LYS A 268 9.95 17.97 -7.27
C LYS A 268 9.89 16.59 -6.61
N TYR A 269 9.16 16.45 -5.52
CA TYR A 269 8.97 15.20 -4.78
C TYR A 269 8.55 14.03 -5.70
N ASN A 270 7.47 14.22 -6.45
CA ASN A 270 6.93 13.27 -7.46
C ASN A 270 7.40 13.57 -8.89
N GLY A 271 8.52 14.28 -9.03
CA GLY A 271 9.03 14.65 -10.35
C GLY A 271 9.73 13.50 -11.06
N LYS A 272 9.98 13.68 -12.36
CA LYS A 272 10.88 12.80 -13.13
C LYS A 272 12.32 12.96 -12.63
N TYR A 273 12.90 11.88 -12.14
CA TYR A 273 14.28 11.86 -11.65
C TYR A 273 15.28 11.79 -12.80
N LYS A 274 16.32 12.61 -12.73
CA LYS A 274 17.45 12.67 -13.67
C LYS A 274 18.69 12.04 -13.05
N LYS A 275 19.43 11.26 -13.84
CA LYS A 275 20.69 10.66 -13.40
C LYS A 275 21.75 11.76 -13.21
N LEU A 276 22.43 11.75 -12.06
CA LEU A 276 23.58 12.61 -11.78
C LEU A 276 24.89 11.93 -12.10
N ALA A 277 25.06 10.68 -11.64
CA ALA A 277 26.30 9.96 -11.75
C ALA A 277 26.10 8.46 -11.56
N THR A 278 27.05 7.71 -12.11
CA THR A 278 27.29 6.30 -11.79
C THR A 278 28.68 6.21 -11.19
N LEU A 279 28.79 5.68 -9.98
CA LEU A 279 30.04 5.52 -9.23
C LEU A 279 30.42 4.04 -9.21
N LYS A 280 31.56 3.70 -9.81
CA LYS A 280 32.13 2.35 -9.76
C LYS A 280 32.82 2.11 -8.41
N GLY A 281 32.56 0.95 -7.81
CA GLY A 281 33.09 0.54 -6.50
C GLY A 281 32.12 0.79 -5.36
N ASN A 282 31.87 -0.23 -4.54
CA ASN A 282 30.97 -0.15 -3.37
C ASN A 282 31.54 0.68 -2.20
N ASN A 283 32.83 1.04 -2.24
CA ASN A 283 33.48 1.95 -1.29
C ASN A 283 33.24 3.44 -1.61
N LYS A 284 32.56 3.77 -2.72
CA LYS A 284 32.19 5.16 -3.04
C LYS A 284 30.93 5.55 -2.27
N LEU A 285 31.10 6.04 -1.04
CA LEU A 285 30.00 6.27 -0.09
C LEU A 285 29.46 7.71 -0.04
N HIS A 286 29.87 8.55 -0.99
CA HIS A 286 29.40 9.93 -1.06
C HIS A 286 29.42 10.48 -2.48
N TYR A 287 28.63 11.53 -2.72
CA TYR A 287 28.61 12.29 -3.97
C TYR A 287 28.25 13.74 -3.73
N THR A 288 28.91 14.66 -4.45
CA THR A 288 28.62 16.10 -4.42
C THR A 288 27.91 16.55 -5.71
N HIS A 289 26.63 16.86 -5.58
CA HIS A 289 25.86 17.53 -6.63
C HIS A 289 26.24 19.02 -6.68
N LYS A 290 26.80 19.46 -7.81
CA LYS A 290 27.22 20.84 -8.08
C LYS A 290 26.13 21.62 -8.82
N LYS A 291 26.29 22.95 -8.90
CA LYS A 291 25.41 23.88 -9.64
C LYS A 291 23.96 23.91 -9.10
N VAL A 292 23.75 23.53 -7.84
CA VAL A 292 22.44 23.66 -7.18
C VAL A 292 22.17 25.12 -6.76
N LYS A 293 20.90 25.52 -6.80
CA LYS A 293 20.43 26.86 -6.37
C LYS A 293 20.19 26.90 -4.86
N ASN A 294 20.69 27.93 -4.17
CA ASN A 294 20.48 28.13 -2.74
C ASN A 294 18.99 28.25 -2.40
N GLY A 295 18.57 27.74 -1.24
CA GLY A 295 17.17 27.73 -0.79
C GLY A 295 16.23 26.83 -1.57
N LYS A 296 16.70 26.18 -2.65
CA LYS A 296 15.89 25.24 -3.43
C LYS A 296 16.02 23.81 -2.88
N ALA A 297 14.88 23.12 -2.74
CA ALA A 297 14.81 21.71 -2.43
C ALA A 297 15.20 20.83 -3.62
N TYR A 298 15.92 19.74 -3.33
CA TYR A 298 16.28 18.68 -4.27
C TYR A 298 15.99 17.34 -3.62
N TYR A 299 15.41 16.44 -4.38
CA TYR A 299 15.04 15.10 -3.92
C TYR A 299 16.00 14.10 -4.55
N TYR A 300 16.66 13.28 -3.74
CA TYR A 300 17.70 12.36 -4.19
C TYR A 300 17.29 10.91 -3.99
N LYS A 301 17.67 10.06 -4.95
CA LYS A 301 17.58 8.60 -4.86
C LYS A 301 18.94 8.02 -5.14
N VAL A 302 19.41 7.09 -4.29
CA VAL A 302 20.70 6.42 -4.46
C VAL A 302 20.46 4.92 -4.57
N TYR A 303 20.58 4.42 -5.79
CA TYR A 303 20.54 3.00 -6.06
C TYR A 303 21.95 2.42 -5.83
N SER A 304 22.04 1.26 -5.20
CA SER A 304 23.20 0.41 -5.46
C SER A 304 22.97 -0.33 -6.78
N TYR A 305 24.01 -0.85 -7.40
CA TYR A 305 23.84 -1.71 -8.58
C TYR A 305 24.77 -2.92 -8.50
N LYS A 306 24.37 -4.00 -9.17
CA LYS A 306 25.20 -5.18 -9.44
C LYS A 306 25.31 -5.38 -10.95
N THR A 307 26.45 -5.84 -11.42
CA THR A 307 26.65 -6.22 -12.81
C THR A 307 26.33 -7.71 -12.95
N VAL A 308 25.34 -8.04 -13.78
CA VAL A 308 24.89 -9.41 -14.03
C VAL A 308 24.93 -9.64 -15.53
N SER A 309 25.74 -10.60 -15.99
CA SER A 309 25.95 -10.89 -17.41
C SER A 309 26.25 -9.63 -18.24
N GLY A 310 27.18 -8.79 -17.75
CA GLY A 310 27.58 -7.54 -18.39
C GLY A 310 26.57 -6.38 -18.29
N LYS A 311 25.36 -6.61 -17.76
CA LYS A 311 24.31 -5.59 -17.63
C LYS A 311 24.16 -5.07 -16.20
N MET A 312 23.83 -3.79 -16.06
CA MET A 312 23.60 -3.15 -14.76
C MET A 312 22.21 -3.47 -14.22
N LEU A 313 22.15 -4.24 -13.13
CA LEU A 313 20.94 -4.47 -12.35
C LEU A 313 20.91 -3.48 -11.17
N LEU A 314 19.97 -2.54 -11.20
CA LEU A 314 19.75 -1.63 -10.08
C LEU A 314 19.17 -2.37 -8.87
N SER A 315 19.44 -1.85 -7.68
CA SER A 315 18.82 -2.27 -6.43
C SER A 315 17.30 -2.18 -6.48
N VAL A 316 16.62 -2.70 -5.45
CA VAL A 316 15.24 -2.29 -5.16
C VAL A 316 15.14 -0.77 -5.05
N GLU A 317 13.94 -0.22 -5.27
CA GLU A 317 13.75 1.23 -5.31
C GLU A 317 14.04 1.89 -3.94
N PRO A 318 14.95 2.87 -3.86
CA PRO A 318 15.15 3.66 -2.65
C PRO A 318 13.99 4.63 -2.42
N GLY A 319 13.71 4.90 -1.14
CA GLY A 319 13.01 6.12 -0.76
C GLY A 319 13.79 7.36 -1.20
N TYR A 320 13.09 8.46 -1.43
CA TYR A 320 13.74 9.73 -1.73
C TYR A 320 14.31 10.36 -0.44
N TYR A 321 15.27 11.27 -0.60
CA TYR A 321 15.77 12.13 0.47
C TYR A 321 15.68 13.58 0.03
N GLU A 322 14.96 14.42 0.77
CA GLU A 322 14.88 15.85 0.51
C GLU A 322 16.09 16.59 1.09
N LYS A 323 16.70 17.47 0.29
CA LYS A 323 17.78 18.34 0.74
C LYS A 323 17.76 19.69 0.04
N TYR A 324 17.60 20.75 0.82
CA TYR A 324 17.81 22.13 0.41
C TYR A 324 19.31 22.42 0.17
N CYS A 325 19.65 23.26 -0.80
CA CYS A 325 20.99 23.87 -0.81
C CYS A 325 21.04 25.02 0.19
N ASN A 326 21.66 24.79 1.34
CA ASN A 326 21.61 25.71 2.48
C ASN A 326 23.01 26.18 2.92
N TYR A 327 23.97 26.30 1.98
CA TYR A 327 25.27 26.90 2.30
C TYR A 327 25.11 28.34 2.81
N TYR A 328 24.28 29.13 2.12
CA TYR A 328 23.75 30.37 2.66
C TYR A 328 22.37 30.11 3.26
N SER A 329 22.02 30.91 4.25
CA SER A 329 20.64 31.05 4.70
C SER A 329 19.76 31.59 3.59
N PHE A 330 18.45 31.41 3.73
CA PHE A 330 17.49 31.78 2.70
C PHE A 330 16.15 32.19 3.29
N GLU A 331 15.37 32.90 2.49
CA GLU A 331 13.99 33.28 2.79
C GLU A 331 13.13 32.04 3.10
N ASN A 332 12.32 32.11 4.16
CA ASN A 332 11.48 31.01 4.62
C ASN A 332 12.26 29.71 4.95
N GLU A 333 13.52 29.82 5.37
CA GLU A 333 14.28 28.67 5.89
C GLU A 333 13.53 28.07 7.10
N PRO A 334 13.21 26.76 7.10
CA PRO A 334 12.47 26.14 8.20
C PRO A 334 13.19 26.33 9.53
N TYR A 335 12.44 26.55 10.62
CA TYR A 335 13.00 26.85 11.94
C TYR A 335 14.06 25.83 12.38
N ASP A 336 13.79 24.53 12.23
CA ASP A 336 14.76 23.46 12.55
C ASP A 336 16.05 23.57 11.73
N SER A 337 15.98 24.00 10.48
CA SER A 337 17.16 24.27 9.65
C SER A 337 17.93 25.49 10.13
N ARG A 338 17.22 26.54 10.61
CA ARG A 338 17.84 27.72 11.23
C ARG A 338 18.58 27.32 12.50
N ILE A 339 17.96 26.55 13.39
CA ILE A 339 18.58 26.02 14.61
C ILE A 339 19.78 25.12 14.29
N GLN A 340 19.64 24.21 13.32
CA GLN A 340 20.75 23.35 12.89
C GLN A 340 21.94 24.15 12.35
N ARG A 341 21.70 25.24 11.63
CA ARG A 341 22.76 26.14 11.13
C ARG A 341 23.53 26.80 12.29
N LEU A 342 22.81 27.27 13.30
CA LEU A 342 23.38 28.09 14.38
C LEU A 342 24.04 27.22 15.46
N PHE A 343 23.43 26.09 15.80
CA PHE A 343 23.76 25.30 16.97
C PHE A 343 24.07 23.83 16.67
N GLY A 344 23.95 23.39 15.40
CA GLY A 344 24.10 21.99 15.05
C GLY A 344 23.00 21.12 15.65
N ASN A 345 23.37 20.01 16.28
CA ASN A 345 22.40 19.08 16.91
C ASN A 345 22.00 19.48 18.35
N SER A 346 22.33 20.69 18.79
CA SER A 346 22.02 21.17 20.15
C SER A 346 20.54 21.55 20.29
N LYS A 347 19.92 21.19 21.42
CA LYS A 347 18.52 21.52 21.75
C LYS A 347 18.33 22.92 22.35
N THR A 348 19.41 23.65 22.63
CA THR A 348 19.36 24.98 23.29
C THR A 348 19.67 26.10 22.32
N ALA A 349 18.73 27.07 22.21
CA ALA A 349 18.84 28.24 21.36
C ALA A 349 19.62 29.42 21.99
N TRP A 350 19.94 29.35 23.29
CA TRP A 350 20.57 30.44 24.04
C TRP A 350 21.85 29.99 24.74
N TYR A 351 22.88 30.82 24.69
CA TYR A 351 24.15 30.54 25.37
C TYR A 351 24.06 30.88 26.85
N LYS A 352 24.58 30.01 27.72
CA LYS A 352 24.56 30.21 29.18
C LYS A 352 25.54 31.28 29.66
N THR A 353 26.66 31.45 28.95
CA THR A 353 27.75 32.37 29.32
C THR A 353 28.36 33.05 28.10
N SER A 354 28.94 34.23 28.30
CA SER A 354 29.67 34.98 27.25
C SER A 354 30.81 34.16 26.64
N LYS A 355 31.49 33.33 27.43
CA LYS A 355 32.56 32.42 26.96
C LYS A 355 32.03 31.42 25.93
N ILE A 356 30.84 30.86 26.16
CA ILE A 356 30.22 29.93 25.20
C ILE A 356 29.75 30.69 23.96
N ALA A 357 29.17 31.88 24.13
CA ALA A 357 28.72 32.71 23.03
C ALA A 357 29.88 33.12 22.11
N ASN A 358 30.97 33.66 22.68
CA ASN A 358 32.16 34.08 21.94
C ASN A 358 32.79 32.95 21.12
N LYS A 359 32.80 31.70 21.63
CA LYS A 359 33.27 30.51 20.87
C LYS A 359 32.43 30.21 19.62
N ASN A 360 31.21 30.72 19.55
CA ASN A 360 30.30 30.53 18.44
C ASN A 360 30.13 31.78 17.58
N MET A 361 30.82 32.87 17.91
CA MET A 361 30.81 34.09 17.12
C MET A 361 31.93 34.10 16.08
N LYS A 362 31.74 34.90 15.04
CA LYS A 362 32.72 35.19 14.01
C LYS A 362 32.57 36.63 13.53
N THR A 363 33.66 37.38 13.60
CA THR A 363 33.71 38.73 13.03
C THR A 363 33.89 38.66 11.52
N VAL A 364 33.10 39.44 10.79
CA VAL A 364 33.17 39.55 9.34
C VAL A 364 33.26 41.01 8.92
N ARG A 365 34.22 41.31 8.03
CA ARG A 365 34.31 42.62 7.39
C ARG A 365 33.26 42.74 6.28
N ILE A 366 32.41 43.74 6.37
CA ILE A 366 31.39 44.07 5.36
C ILE A 366 31.69 45.41 4.69
N LYS A 367 31.27 45.56 3.44
CA LYS A 367 31.31 46.83 2.69
C LYS A 367 29.90 47.37 2.62
N VAL A 368 29.73 48.64 2.92
CA VAL A 368 28.45 49.35 2.80
C VAL A 368 28.68 50.71 2.14
N TRP A 369 27.60 51.31 1.66
CA TRP A 369 27.61 52.72 1.29
C TRP A 369 27.35 53.55 2.54
N ASP A 370 27.98 54.72 2.62
CA ASP A 370 27.69 55.75 3.61
C ASP A 370 27.80 57.13 2.94
N ARG A 371 27.54 58.22 3.65
CA ARG A 371 27.59 59.59 3.11
C ARG A 371 28.39 60.51 4.01
N THR A 372 29.15 61.41 3.39
CA THR A 372 29.77 62.53 4.11
C THR A 372 28.69 63.53 4.55
N THR A 373 29.06 64.47 5.41
CA THR A 373 28.19 65.59 5.82
C THR A 373 27.62 66.35 4.60
N GLY A 374 28.43 66.55 3.55
CA GLY A 374 27.99 67.16 2.27
C GLY A 374 27.20 66.22 1.34
N GLY A 375 26.82 65.02 1.80
CA GLY A 375 25.95 64.11 1.08
C GLY A 375 26.61 63.24 0.00
N LYS A 376 27.93 63.34 -0.21
CA LYS A 376 28.67 62.50 -1.17
C LYS A 376 28.74 61.06 -0.66
N LYS A 377 28.35 60.09 -1.50
CA LYS A 377 28.41 58.66 -1.13
C LYS A 377 29.85 58.15 -1.16
N TYR A 378 30.24 57.35 -0.18
CA TYR A 378 31.54 56.69 -0.10
C TYR A 378 31.41 55.25 0.43
N THR A 379 32.47 54.47 0.30
CA THR A 379 32.51 53.10 0.84
C THR A 379 32.97 53.12 2.28
N ARG A 380 32.15 52.58 3.18
CA ARG A 380 32.52 52.33 4.58
C ARG A 380 32.69 50.83 4.83
N HIS A 381 33.55 50.51 5.78
CA HIS A 381 33.76 49.14 6.23
C HIS A 381 33.33 49.01 7.69
N PHE A 382 32.55 47.99 7.99
CA PHE A 382 32.23 47.58 9.34
C PHE A 382 32.79 46.18 9.62
N TYR A 383 33.15 45.95 10.88
CA TYR A 383 33.50 44.63 11.40
C TYR A 383 32.35 44.16 12.28
N VAL A 384 31.44 43.37 11.72
CA VAL A 384 30.27 42.88 12.43
C VAL A 384 30.53 41.49 13.00
N THR A 385 30.22 41.30 14.27
CA THR A 385 30.32 39.99 14.93
C THR A 385 28.96 39.31 14.90
N VAL A 386 28.91 38.09 14.35
CA VAL A 386 27.68 37.31 14.12
C VAL A 386 27.90 35.85 14.47
N ASN A 387 26.82 35.06 14.56
CA ASN A 387 26.96 33.62 14.70
C ASN A 387 27.81 33.03 13.56
N LYS A 388 28.75 32.13 13.88
CA LYS A 388 29.66 31.51 12.90
C LYS A 388 28.92 30.81 11.75
N GLY A 389 27.73 30.26 12.00
CA GLY A 389 26.87 29.62 11.00
C GLY A 389 26.28 30.60 9.98
N LEU A 390 26.14 31.88 10.36
CA LEU A 390 25.63 32.96 9.50
C LEU A 390 26.73 33.76 8.80
N ALA A 391 27.98 33.69 9.27
CA ALA A 391 29.08 34.45 8.70
C ALA A 391 29.21 34.36 7.15
N PRO A 392 29.02 33.18 6.49
CA PRO A 392 28.98 33.12 5.03
C PRO A 392 27.81 33.88 4.41
N SER A 393 26.61 33.76 5.00
CA SER A 393 25.40 34.49 4.57
C SER A 393 25.62 35.98 4.70
N VAL A 394 26.07 36.47 5.85
CA VAL A 394 26.25 37.90 6.13
C VAL A 394 27.24 38.54 5.16
N LYS A 395 28.41 37.91 4.93
CA LYS A 395 29.37 38.39 3.92
C LYS A 395 28.76 38.49 2.53
N LYS A 396 27.97 37.49 2.13
CA LYS A 396 27.36 37.42 0.81
C LYS A 396 26.20 38.42 0.67
N MET A 397 25.38 38.54 1.70
CA MET A 397 24.24 39.44 1.83
C MET A 397 24.69 40.90 1.71
N PHE A 398 25.65 41.35 2.51
CA PHE A 398 26.17 42.72 2.42
C PHE A 398 26.91 43.00 1.12
N LYS A 399 27.57 42.00 0.52
CA LYS A 399 28.12 42.13 -0.84
C LYS A 399 27.02 42.35 -1.89
N GLU A 400 25.83 41.77 -1.72
CA GLU A 400 24.68 42.03 -2.59
C GLU A 400 24.06 43.40 -2.32
N ILE A 401 23.86 43.78 -1.06
CA ILE A 401 23.38 45.12 -0.65
C ILE A 401 24.27 46.22 -1.25
N TYR A 402 25.59 46.10 -1.09
CA TYR A 402 26.56 47.07 -1.60
C TYR A 402 26.51 47.25 -3.13
N LYS A 403 26.13 46.19 -3.87
CA LYS A 403 26.03 46.22 -5.33
C LYS A 403 24.72 46.77 -5.86
N THR A 404 23.75 47.06 -5.00
CA THR A 404 22.46 47.62 -5.42
C THR A 404 22.64 49.01 -6.04
N LYS A 405 21.78 49.36 -7.01
CA LYS A 405 21.75 50.71 -7.60
C LYS A 405 21.32 51.78 -6.59
N GLU A 406 20.47 51.42 -5.62
CA GLU A 406 20.01 52.31 -4.55
C GLU A 406 21.19 52.85 -3.73
N ARG A 407 22.20 52.01 -3.47
CA ARG A 407 23.36 52.35 -2.62
C ARG A 407 22.88 52.97 -1.31
N PHE A 408 22.01 52.24 -0.60
CA PHE A 408 21.41 52.69 0.66
C PHE A 408 22.52 52.96 1.70
N PRO A 409 22.54 54.13 2.36
CA PRO A 409 23.60 54.48 3.27
C PRO A 409 23.41 53.83 4.65
N ILE A 410 24.46 53.20 5.17
CA ILE A 410 24.54 52.57 6.48
C ILE A 410 25.72 53.21 7.21
N HIS A 411 25.42 54.03 8.21
CA HIS A 411 26.41 54.77 8.99
C HIS A 411 26.56 54.24 10.43
N ASP A 412 25.61 53.42 10.86
CA ASP A 412 25.65 52.67 12.11
C ASP A 412 25.09 51.25 11.92
N ILE A 413 25.69 50.28 12.61
CA ILE A 413 25.22 48.89 12.59
C ILE A 413 25.57 48.16 13.89
N GLY A 414 24.55 47.78 14.66
CA GLY A 414 24.64 46.90 15.81
C GLY A 414 24.45 45.43 15.43
N CYS A 415 25.21 44.52 16.05
CA CYS A 415 25.08 43.06 15.86
C CYS A 415 25.20 42.32 17.19
N TYR A 416 26.10 41.33 17.29
CA TYR A 416 26.35 40.60 18.52
C TYR A 416 26.68 41.55 19.68
N ASN A 417 25.88 41.46 20.73
CA ASN A 417 26.08 42.19 21.98
C ASN A 417 25.60 41.29 23.11
N TRP A 418 26.49 40.94 24.03
CA TRP A 418 26.18 40.08 25.17
C TRP A 418 25.47 40.89 26.27
N ARG A 419 24.26 40.47 26.65
CA ARG A 419 23.41 41.20 27.61
C ARG A 419 23.20 40.45 28.93
N GLY A 420 24.13 39.56 29.30
CA GLY A 420 24.09 38.80 30.55
C GLY A 420 23.63 37.34 30.39
N ASN A 421 23.83 36.56 31.45
CA ASN A 421 23.54 35.14 31.48
C ASN A 421 22.02 34.90 31.38
N GLY A 422 21.59 34.04 30.45
CA GLY A 422 20.18 33.70 30.28
C GLY A 422 19.35 34.71 29.47
N SER A 423 19.96 35.75 28.92
CA SER A 423 19.27 36.70 28.04
C SER A 423 18.73 36.00 26.78
N ALA A 424 17.42 36.14 26.53
CA ALA A 424 16.74 35.66 25.32
C ALA A 424 16.80 36.67 24.15
N SER A 425 17.84 37.50 24.10
CA SER A 425 18.04 38.49 23.03
C SER A 425 18.82 37.88 21.87
N GLU A 426 18.32 38.03 20.65
CA GLU A 426 19.02 37.56 19.43
C GLU A 426 20.38 38.22 19.20
N HIS A 427 20.61 39.40 19.77
CA HIS A 427 21.95 40.00 19.81
C HIS A 427 22.93 39.16 20.63
N CYS A 428 22.50 38.47 21.69
CA CYS A 428 23.36 37.61 22.51
C CYS A 428 23.80 36.33 21.79
N ILE A 429 23.18 36.00 20.66
CA ILE A 429 23.53 34.83 19.83
C ILE A 429 23.99 35.22 18.42
N GLY A 430 24.12 36.52 18.15
CA GLY A 430 24.65 37.06 16.90
C GLY A 430 23.76 36.79 15.68
N THR A 431 22.44 36.78 15.88
CA THR A 431 21.43 36.52 14.83
C THR A 431 20.60 37.75 14.47
N ALA A 432 20.89 38.90 15.08
CA ALA A 432 20.19 40.15 14.83
C ALA A 432 21.10 41.28 14.34
N PHE A 433 20.50 42.22 13.62
CA PHE A 433 21.09 43.48 13.19
C PHE A 433 20.21 44.66 13.58
N ASP A 434 20.78 45.71 14.14
CA ASP A 434 20.15 47.03 14.24
C ASP A 434 20.88 47.96 13.26
N ILE A 435 20.19 48.51 12.26
CA ILE A 435 20.81 49.33 11.21
C ILE A 435 20.32 50.77 11.34
N ASN A 436 21.27 51.73 11.41
CA ASN A 436 20.97 53.16 11.55
C ASN A 436 19.98 53.39 12.70
N SER A 437 20.32 52.90 13.89
CA SER A 437 19.41 52.74 15.04
C SER A 437 18.79 54.07 15.49
N ASN A 438 19.52 55.18 15.40
CA ASN A 438 18.99 56.51 15.75
C ASN A 438 18.00 57.07 14.72
N GLU A 439 18.04 56.63 13.46
CA GLU A 439 17.20 57.15 12.37
C GLU A 439 16.01 56.24 12.02
N ASN A 440 15.72 55.28 12.89
CA ASN A 440 14.62 54.34 12.76
C ASN A 440 14.02 54.04 14.14
N TYR A 441 12.73 54.25 14.31
CA TYR A 441 12.08 54.01 15.61
C TYR A 441 12.01 52.53 15.97
N MET A 442 12.06 52.27 17.28
CA MET A 442 11.39 51.13 17.90
C MET A 442 10.16 51.64 18.64
N ILE A 443 8.99 51.14 18.25
CA ILE A 443 7.70 51.52 18.82
C ILE A 443 7.07 50.29 19.45
N ASP A 444 6.51 50.42 20.65
CA ASP A 444 5.70 49.38 21.28
C ASP A 444 4.44 50.01 21.89
N ASN A 445 3.26 49.48 21.54
CA ASN A 445 1.95 50.03 21.93
C ASN A 445 1.85 51.57 21.77
N GLY A 446 2.38 52.10 20.67
CA GLY A 446 2.36 53.53 20.35
C GLY A 446 3.45 54.38 21.04
N GLN A 447 4.24 53.81 21.96
CA GLN A 447 5.34 54.49 22.64
C GLN A 447 6.67 54.26 21.92
N ILE A 448 7.46 55.33 21.75
CA ILE A 448 8.81 55.23 21.20
C ILE A 448 9.74 54.74 22.31
N LEU A 449 10.35 53.57 22.11
CA LEU A 449 11.29 52.95 23.05
C LEU A 449 12.75 53.22 22.67
N ALA A 450 13.03 53.44 21.38
CA ALA A 450 14.36 53.78 20.87
C ALA A 450 14.27 54.44 19.49
N GLY A 451 15.37 55.08 19.07
CA GLY A 451 15.45 55.84 17.83
C GLY A 451 14.83 57.24 17.95
N SER A 452 15.36 58.19 17.19
CA SER A 452 14.93 59.59 17.23
C SER A 452 13.82 59.91 16.23
N PHE A 453 13.82 59.25 15.07
CA PHE A 453 12.78 59.43 14.04
C PHE A 453 12.67 58.22 13.11
N TRP A 454 11.56 58.10 12.39
CA TRP A 454 11.45 57.28 11.19
C TRP A 454 10.76 58.06 10.08
N LYS A 455 11.54 58.59 9.14
CA LYS A 455 11.05 59.48 8.07
C LYS A 455 11.50 58.94 6.70
N PRO A 456 11.04 57.75 6.27
CA PRO A 456 11.42 57.19 4.98
C PRO A 456 11.11 58.19 3.85
N LYS A 457 11.96 58.23 2.82
CA LYS A 457 11.96 59.20 1.70
C LYS A 457 12.46 60.61 2.05
N LYS A 458 12.27 61.09 3.29
CA LYS A 458 12.80 62.39 3.75
C LYS A 458 14.22 62.24 4.31
N SER A 459 14.40 61.38 5.31
CA SER A 459 15.72 60.96 5.76
C SER A 459 16.31 59.92 4.83
N LYS A 460 17.63 60.04 4.62
CA LYS A 460 18.39 59.13 3.77
C LYS A 460 18.83 57.87 4.52
N TYR A 461 18.78 57.88 5.86
CA TYR A 461 19.16 56.77 6.74
C TYR A 461 17.96 56.00 7.32
N SER A 462 16.75 56.57 7.27
CA SER A 462 15.52 55.84 7.62
C SER A 462 15.23 54.77 6.57
N ILE A 463 15.07 53.52 7.02
CA ILE A 463 14.92 52.33 6.19
C ILE A 463 13.46 52.21 5.74
N PRO A 464 13.17 52.38 4.43
CA PRO A 464 11.82 52.16 3.91
C PRO A 464 11.38 50.71 4.11
N LEU A 465 10.07 50.45 4.18
CA LEU A 465 9.54 49.09 4.31
C LEU A 465 9.90 48.19 3.12
N LYS A 466 9.87 48.77 1.91
CA LYS A 466 10.06 48.06 0.64
C LYS A 466 11.24 48.64 -0.14
N CYS A 467 12.46 48.49 0.37
CA CYS A 467 13.69 48.84 -0.36
C CYS A 467 14.54 47.60 -0.70
N PRO A 468 15.45 47.69 -1.70
CA PRO A 468 16.46 46.67 -1.97
C PRO A 468 17.21 46.14 -0.75
N LEU A 469 17.55 46.98 0.24
CA LEU A 469 18.16 46.53 1.50
C LEU A 469 17.29 45.48 2.21
N VAL A 470 16.02 45.81 2.49
CA VAL A 470 15.08 44.90 3.16
C VAL A 470 14.84 43.64 2.34
N LYS A 471 14.64 43.77 1.01
CA LYS A 471 14.45 42.61 0.13
C LYS A 471 15.63 41.64 0.18
N ILE A 472 16.86 42.15 0.28
CA ILE A 472 18.04 41.31 0.37
C ILE A 472 18.17 40.70 1.76
N LEU A 473 17.86 41.42 2.85
CA LEU A 473 17.82 40.85 4.20
C LEU A 473 16.82 39.68 4.27
N ASN A 474 15.59 39.88 3.81
CA ASN A 474 14.55 38.84 3.74
C ASN A 474 15.00 37.64 2.90
N LYS A 475 15.66 37.88 1.75
CA LYS A 475 16.22 36.82 0.88
C LYS A 475 17.18 35.88 1.63
N TYR A 476 17.87 36.37 2.67
CA TYR A 476 18.78 35.59 3.51
C TYR A 476 18.15 35.16 4.86
N GLY A 477 16.83 35.30 5.00
CA GLY A 477 16.05 34.87 6.16
C GLY A 477 16.01 35.89 7.30
N PHE A 478 16.49 37.13 7.10
CA PHE A 478 16.42 38.16 8.13
C PHE A 478 15.12 38.95 7.97
N GLU A 479 14.23 38.83 8.96
CA GLU A 479 12.92 39.47 9.01
C GLU A 479 12.98 40.72 9.89
N ARG A 480 12.23 41.75 9.52
CA ARG A 480 12.24 43.03 10.25
C ARG A 480 11.43 42.91 11.54
N GLY A 481 11.93 43.47 12.64
CA GLY A 481 11.44 43.34 14.02
C GLY A 481 10.00 43.75 14.30
N PHE A 482 9.01 43.06 13.73
CA PHE A 482 7.59 43.41 13.82
C PHE A 482 6.79 42.36 14.60
N TRP A 483 6.88 42.39 15.93
CA TRP A 483 6.18 41.49 16.85
C TRP A 483 4.84 42.06 17.31
N GLY A 484 3.72 41.61 16.73
CA GLY A 484 2.39 42.12 17.12
C GLY A 484 2.32 43.64 17.01
N ASN A 485 2.04 44.34 18.12
CA ASN A 485 2.00 45.80 18.19
C ASN A 485 3.39 46.46 18.18
N ARG A 486 4.45 45.72 18.54
CA ARG A 486 5.82 46.23 18.55
C ARG A 486 6.36 46.31 17.13
N LYS A 487 6.76 47.51 16.70
CA LYS A 487 7.38 47.79 15.40
C LYS A 487 8.78 48.36 15.61
N ASP A 488 9.77 47.50 15.44
CA ASP A 488 11.17 47.88 15.43
C ASP A 488 11.67 48.06 13.99
N TYR A 489 11.78 49.32 13.58
CA TYR A 489 12.13 49.69 12.20
C TYR A 489 13.63 49.59 11.91
N MET A 490 14.49 49.46 12.92
CA MET A 490 15.94 49.27 12.76
C MET A 490 16.35 47.80 12.81
N HIS A 491 15.57 46.97 13.48
CA HIS A 491 15.92 45.60 13.81
C HIS A 491 15.60 44.60 12.69
N PHE A 492 16.53 43.67 12.48
CA PHE A 492 16.36 42.51 11.61
C PHE A 492 16.83 41.24 12.30
N SER A 493 15.92 40.29 12.49
CA SER A 493 16.12 39.02 13.19
C SER A 493 16.21 37.85 12.22
N TYR A 494 17.10 36.90 12.49
CA TYR A 494 17.17 35.62 11.78
C TYR A 494 16.39 34.50 12.46
N LEU A 495 15.92 34.61 13.70
CA LEU A 495 15.02 33.60 14.27
C LEU A 495 13.54 33.93 14.11
N GLY A 496 13.21 35.08 13.52
CA GLY A 496 11.86 35.49 13.14
C GLY A 496 11.28 36.55 14.08
N THR A 497 10.11 37.06 13.70
CA THR A 497 9.43 38.17 14.38
C THR A 497 7.95 37.95 14.54
#